data_AF-A0A935DZB8-F1
#
_entry.id   AF-A0A935DZB8-F1
#
_cell.length_a   1.000
_cell.length_b   1.000
_cell.length_c   1.000
_cell.angle_alpha   90.00
_cell.angle_beta   90.00
_cell.angle_gamma   90.00
#
_symmetry.space_group_name_H-M   'P 1'
#
loop_
_entity.id
_entity.type
_entity.pdbx_description
1 polymer ?
#
loop_
_entity_poly.entity_id
_entity_poly.type
_entity_poly.pdbx_seq_one_letter_code
_entity_poly.pdbx_strand_id
1 'polypeptide(L)'
;MPRLTATAALALGLLSLASSAAEPDPAARGRYLVAIGGCNDCHTPGFAQQGEAIPEQDRLIGAAVGFSGPWGVSYPSNLRLSAHQASEEEWLGKARRNGLPPMPWTAMQAMSRDDLAAIYRYLRALGPAGSPAPAALGPGQPIPTPHFVFVPQPPTSAKTSLR
;
A
#
# COMPACT_ATOMS: atom_id res chain seq x y z
N MET A 1 69.89 -50.05 -6.95
CA MET A 1 69.99 -48.66 -6.43
C MET A 1 69.95 -47.74 -7.63
N PRO A 2 69.10 -46.69 -7.76
CA PRO A 2 68.32 -45.96 -6.75
C PRO A 2 66.79 -45.98 -6.97
N ARG A 3 66.08 -45.39 -6.00
CA ARG A 3 64.63 -45.19 -5.90
C ARG A 3 64.22 -43.92 -6.67
N LEU A 4 63.08 -43.93 -7.35
CA LEU A 4 62.43 -42.70 -7.84
C LEU A 4 61.04 -42.60 -7.20
N THR A 5 60.89 -41.53 -6.44
CA THR A 5 59.76 -41.14 -5.61
C THR A 5 58.63 -40.53 -6.45
N ALA A 6 57.41 -40.82 -6.01
CA ALA A 6 56.14 -40.29 -6.53
C ALA A 6 55.99 -38.77 -6.35
N THR A 7 55.18 -38.16 -7.22
CA THR A 7 54.28 -37.05 -6.85
C THR A 7 53.07 -37.04 -7.79
N ALA A 8 51.95 -37.59 -7.32
CA ALA A 8 50.63 -37.31 -7.90
C ALA A 8 50.12 -36.00 -7.30
N ALA A 9 50.10 -34.94 -8.11
CA ALA A 9 49.49 -33.67 -7.72
C ALA A 9 47.97 -33.76 -7.94
N LEU A 10 47.21 -33.93 -6.86
CA LEU A 10 45.76 -33.86 -6.86
C LEU A 10 45.35 -32.38 -6.80
N ALA A 11 45.06 -31.78 -7.95
CA ALA A 11 44.50 -30.43 -8.02
C ALA A 11 43.01 -30.47 -7.64
N LEU A 12 42.69 -30.09 -6.40
CA LEU A 12 41.32 -29.80 -6.00
C LEU A 12 40.87 -28.49 -6.67
N GLY A 13 40.10 -28.59 -7.74
CA GLY A 13 39.40 -27.46 -8.34
C GLY A 13 38.29 -26.98 -7.40
N LEU A 14 38.48 -25.80 -6.80
CA LEU A 14 37.43 -25.06 -6.10
C LEU A 14 36.42 -24.55 -7.14
N LEU A 15 35.29 -25.25 -7.24
CA LEU A 15 34.14 -24.79 -8.02
C LEU A 15 33.47 -23.66 -7.22
N SER A 16 33.75 -22.41 -7.57
CA SER A 16 33.03 -21.25 -7.01
C SER A 16 31.56 -21.34 -7.38
N LEU A 17 30.72 -21.72 -6.41
CA LEU A 17 29.28 -21.48 -6.50
C LEU A 17 29.07 -19.97 -6.39
N ALA A 18 28.95 -19.29 -7.53
CA ALA A 18 28.42 -17.95 -7.57
C ALA A 18 26.96 -18.01 -7.13
N SER A 19 26.72 -17.76 -5.85
CA SER A 19 25.38 -17.49 -5.33
C SER A 19 24.91 -16.19 -5.99
N SER A 20 23.99 -16.27 -6.97
CA SER A 20 23.26 -15.07 -7.39
C SER A 20 22.35 -14.68 -6.23
N ALA A 21 22.88 -13.91 -5.29
CA ALA A 21 22.03 -13.17 -4.37
C ALA A 21 21.07 -12.37 -5.23
N ALA A 22 19.76 -12.64 -5.13
CA ALA A 22 18.75 -11.86 -5.82
C ALA A 22 18.99 -10.39 -5.44
N GLU A 23 19.09 -9.52 -6.45
CA GLU A 23 19.24 -8.09 -6.23
C GLU A 23 18.14 -7.61 -5.26
N PRO A 24 18.47 -6.78 -4.26
CA PRO A 24 17.47 -6.31 -3.30
C PRO A 24 16.31 -5.65 -4.05
N ASP A 25 15.08 -6.15 -3.85
CA ASP A 25 13.89 -5.55 -4.45
C ASP A 25 13.79 -4.08 -4.02
N PRO A 26 14.00 -3.11 -4.93
CA PRO A 26 14.02 -1.69 -4.59
C PRO A 26 12.63 -1.19 -4.13
N ALA A 27 11.58 -1.99 -4.35
CA ALA A 27 10.21 -1.72 -3.94
C ALA A 27 9.81 -2.44 -2.63
N ALA A 28 10.63 -3.33 -2.08
CA ALA A 28 10.28 -4.11 -0.88
C ALA A 28 9.95 -3.23 0.34
N ARG A 29 10.73 -2.15 0.55
CA ARG A 29 10.46 -1.18 1.63
C ARG A 29 9.10 -0.49 1.43
N GLY A 30 8.76 -0.12 0.20
CA GLY A 30 7.47 0.49 -0.12
C GLY A 30 6.31 -0.47 0.09
N ARG A 31 6.46 -1.72 -0.34
CA ARG A 31 5.48 -2.80 -0.10
C ARG A 31 5.22 -2.99 1.40
N TYR A 32 6.28 -3.05 2.20
CA TYR A 32 6.18 -3.16 3.66
C TYR A 32 5.42 -1.97 4.27
N LEU A 33 5.79 -0.74 3.90
CA LEU A 33 5.15 0.47 4.40
C LEU A 33 3.66 0.57 4.00
N VAL A 34 3.32 0.16 2.79
CA VAL A 34 1.92 0.06 2.33
C VAL A 34 1.11 -0.92 3.19
N ALA A 35 1.71 -2.05 3.55
CA ALA A 35 1.05 -3.06 4.38
C ALA A 35 0.84 -2.55 5.81
N ILE A 36 1.89 -2.06 6.48
CA ILE A 36 1.77 -1.59 7.88
C ILE A 36 1.03 -0.25 8.00
N GLY A 37 1.02 0.56 6.94
CA GLY A 37 0.29 1.82 6.88
C GLY A 37 -1.19 1.65 6.57
N GLY A 38 -1.68 0.41 6.37
CA GLY A 38 -3.09 0.13 6.11
C GLY A 38 -3.59 0.71 4.78
N CYS A 39 -2.71 0.96 3.81
CA CYS A 39 -3.13 1.63 2.56
C CYS A 39 -4.15 0.78 1.79
N ASN A 40 -3.99 -0.55 1.82
CA ASN A 40 -4.92 -1.46 1.16
C ASN A 40 -6.33 -1.43 1.76
N ASP A 41 -6.48 -1.17 3.05
CA ASP A 41 -7.77 -1.25 3.76
C ASP A 41 -8.83 -0.33 3.13
N CYS A 42 -8.38 0.81 2.60
CA CYS A 42 -9.24 1.75 1.88
C CYS A 42 -8.97 1.75 0.37
N HIS A 43 -7.71 1.66 -0.07
CA HIS A 43 -7.35 1.85 -1.48
C HIS A 43 -7.40 0.57 -2.33
N THR A 44 -7.83 -0.55 -1.77
CA THR A 44 -8.03 -1.81 -2.50
C THR A 44 -9.48 -2.30 -2.33
N PRO A 45 -10.26 -2.45 -3.40
CA PRO A 45 -11.64 -2.93 -3.31
C PRO A 45 -11.72 -4.30 -2.63
N GLY A 46 -12.53 -4.41 -1.58
CA GLY A 46 -12.78 -5.68 -0.87
C GLY A 46 -11.67 -6.14 0.06
N PHE A 47 -10.64 -5.33 0.30
CA PHE A 47 -9.50 -5.73 1.13
C PHE A 47 -9.88 -5.97 2.60
N ALA A 48 -10.82 -5.20 3.14
CA ALA A 48 -11.32 -5.41 4.50
C ALA A 48 -11.91 -6.83 4.72
N GLN A 49 -12.40 -7.50 3.67
CA GLN A 49 -12.99 -8.84 3.75
C GLN A 49 -12.01 -9.94 3.32
N GLN A 50 -11.19 -9.68 2.30
CA GLN A 50 -10.36 -10.69 1.66
C GLN A 50 -8.88 -10.59 2.04
N GLY A 51 -8.43 -9.42 2.50
CA GLY A 51 -7.04 -9.14 2.83
C GLY A 51 -6.07 -9.55 1.72
N GLU A 52 -5.03 -10.26 2.12
CA GLU A 52 -3.95 -10.72 1.24
C GLU A 52 -4.39 -11.75 0.18
N ALA A 53 -5.60 -12.30 0.26
CA ALA A 53 -6.13 -13.17 -0.79
C ALA A 53 -6.37 -12.42 -2.12
N ILE A 54 -6.51 -11.08 -2.07
CA ILE A 54 -6.57 -10.25 -3.28
C ILE A 54 -5.18 -10.27 -3.94
N PRO A 55 -5.05 -10.64 -5.22
CA PRO A 55 -3.76 -10.64 -5.90
C PRO A 55 -3.09 -9.25 -5.92
N GLU A 56 -1.77 -9.19 -5.78
CA GLU A 56 -1.02 -7.91 -5.70
C GLU A 56 -1.33 -6.99 -6.89
N GLN A 57 -1.50 -7.54 -8.09
CA GLN A 57 -1.82 -6.77 -9.30
C GLN A 57 -3.19 -6.05 -9.25
N ASP A 58 -4.10 -6.47 -8.38
CA ASP A 58 -5.45 -5.90 -8.24
C ASP A 58 -5.58 -4.90 -7.08
N ARG A 59 -4.47 -4.66 -6.35
CA ARG A 59 -4.44 -3.79 -5.16
C ARG A 59 -4.14 -2.33 -5.47
N LEU A 60 -4.54 -1.41 -4.60
CA LEU A 60 -4.21 0.02 -4.60
C LEU A 60 -4.79 0.78 -5.81
N ILE A 61 -5.86 0.25 -6.41
CA ILE A 61 -6.59 0.82 -7.54
C ILE A 61 -7.70 1.79 -7.13
N GLY A 62 -7.80 2.11 -5.83
CA GLY A 62 -8.85 2.98 -5.27
C GLY A 62 -10.17 2.23 -5.08
N ALA A 63 -11.21 2.94 -4.63
CA ALA A 63 -12.54 2.36 -4.44
C ALA A 63 -13.64 3.35 -4.83
N ALA A 64 -14.74 2.83 -5.39
CA ALA A 64 -15.93 3.61 -5.71
C ALA A 64 -16.90 3.75 -4.51
N VAL A 65 -16.69 2.98 -3.44
CA VAL A 65 -17.44 3.10 -2.19
C VAL A 65 -16.81 4.22 -1.36
N GLY A 66 -17.60 5.23 -1.03
CA GLY A 66 -17.14 6.40 -0.27
C GLY A 66 -17.24 6.22 1.25
N PHE A 67 -16.73 7.22 1.98
CA PHE A 67 -16.93 7.37 3.42
C PHE A 67 -17.59 8.72 3.70
N SER A 68 -18.81 8.70 4.25
CA SER A 68 -19.59 9.89 4.54
C SER A 68 -19.52 10.29 6.01
N GLY A 69 -19.58 11.59 6.26
CA GLY A 69 -19.64 12.17 7.60
C GLY A 69 -19.93 13.67 7.55
N PRO A 70 -19.76 14.41 8.66
CA PRO A 70 -19.98 15.86 8.68
C PRO A 70 -19.13 16.65 7.67
N TRP A 71 -18.04 16.08 7.15
CA TRP A 71 -17.18 16.67 6.11
C TRP A 71 -17.68 16.45 4.67
N GLY A 72 -18.79 15.73 4.47
CA GLY A 72 -19.24 15.29 3.15
C GLY A 72 -18.83 13.84 2.86
N VAL A 73 -18.37 13.54 1.65
CA VAL A 73 -17.94 12.19 1.24
C VAL A 73 -16.51 12.21 0.72
N SER A 74 -15.68 11.33 1.25
CA SER A 74 -14.35 11.04 0.71
C SER A 74 -14.36 9.71 -0.04
N TYR A 75 -13.47 9.56 -1.02
CA TYR A 75 -13.25 8.31 -1.74
C TYR A 75 -11.78 7.93 -1.69
N PRO A 76 -11.45 6.64 -1.50
CA PRO A 76 -10.08 6.16 -1.61
C PRO A 76 -9.57 6.34 -3.04
N SER A 77 -8.64 7.28 -3.22
CA SER A 77 -8.06 7.55 -4.53
C SER A 77 -7.31 6.35 -5.12
N ASN A 78 -7.20 6.27 -6.43
CA ASN A 78 -6.35 5.26 -7.06
C ASN A 78 -4.87 5.65 -6.87
N LEU A 79 -4.15 4.92 -6.01
CA LEU A 79 -2.78 5.27 -5.64
C LEU A 79 -1.79 4.98 -6.77
N ARG A 80 -2.02 3.92 -7.56
CA ARG A 80 -1.23 3.62 -8.75
C ARG A 80 -1.29 4.77 -9.75
N LEU A 81 -2.51 5.18 -10.13
CA LEU A 81 -2.69 6.31 -11.04
C LEU A 81 -2.10 7.60 -10.45
N SER A 82 -2.29 7.85 -9.15
CA SER A 82 -1.71 9.03 -8.50
C SER A 82 -0.19 9.08 -8.58
N ALA A 83 0.52 7.95 -8.51
CA ALA A 83 1.97 7.89 -8.63
C ALA A 83 2.45 7.96 -10.10
N HIS A 84 1.69 7.41 -11.04
CA HIS A 84 2.04 7.42 -12.46
C HIS A 84 1.76 8.76 -13.16
N GLN A 85 0.87 9.60 -12.61
CA GLN A 85 0.48 10.89 -13.17
C GLN A 85 1.29 12.09 -12.62
N ALA A 86 2.24 11.84 -11.72
CA ALA A 86 3.03 12.87 -11.07
C ALA A 86 4.52 12.48 -11.05
N SER A 87 5.39 13.49 -10.97
CA SER A 87 6.77 13.28 -10.54
C SER A 87 6.83 12.83 -9.08
N GLU A 88 7.98 12.30 -8.65
CA GLU A 88 8.18 11.92 -7.24
C GLU A 88 7.94 13.12 -6.32
N GLU A 89 8.50 14.29 -6.63
CA GLU A 89 8.41 15.48 -5.77
C GLU A 89 6.96 16.00 -5.65
N GLU A 90 6.22 16.04 -6.77
CA GLU A 90 4.80 16.40 -6.75
C GLU A 90 3.96 15.39 -5.95
N TRP A 91 4.28 14.10 -6.07
CA TRP A 91 3.61 13.05 -5.31
C TRP A 91 3.92 13.15 -3.81
N LEU A 92 5.18 13.39 -3.43
CA LEU A 92 5.60 13.60 -2.04
C LEU A 92 4.88 14.80 -1.43
N GLY A 93 4.83 15.92 -2.16
CA GLY A 93 4.07 17.10 -1.75
C GLY A 93 2.58 16.78 -1.58
N LYS A 94 2.00 15.96 -2.46
CA LYS A 94 0.62 15.49 -2.33
C LYS A 94 0.41 14.59 -1.11
N ALA A 95 1.29 13.63 -0.87
CA ALA A 95 1.20 12.67 0.22
C ALA A 95 1.22 13.33 1.60
N ARG A 96 1.83 14.52 1.73
CA ARG A 96 1.87 15.30 2.98
C ARG A 96 0.68 16.24 3.19
N ARG A 97 -0.21 16.41 2.21
CA ARG A 97 -1.39 17.28 2.38
C ARG A 97 -2.39 16.68 3.36
N ASN A 98 -3.20 17.54 3.97
CA ASN A 98 -4.35 17.09 4.76
C ASN A 98 -5.28 16.26 3.89
N GLY A 99 -5.71 15.12 4.41
CA GLY A 99 -6.69 14.23 3.79
C GLY A 99 -8.07 14.38 4.43
N LEU A 100 -9.09 13.90 3.73
CA LEU A 100 -10.42 13.72 4.33
C LEU A 100 -10.48 12.39 5.08
N PRO A 101 -11.24 12.28 6.20
CA PRO A 101 -11.39 11.01 6.91
C PRO A 101 -11.94 9.91 5.99
N PRO A 102 -11.58 8.62 6.22
CA PRO A 102 -10.76 8.12 7.32
C PRO A 102 -9.25 8.12 7.04
N MET A 103 -8.77 8.76 5.97
CA MET A 103 -7.35 8.71 5.60
C MET A 103 -6.45 9.21 6.75
N PRO A 104 -5.42 8.43 7.18
CA PRO A 104 -4.52 8.81 8.28
C PRO A 104 -3.44 9.80 7.81
N TRP A 105 -3.85 10.99 7.36
CA TRP A 105 -2.95 11.98 6.77
C TRP A 105 -1.85 12.47 7.72
N THR A 106 -2.08 12.47 9.04
CA THR A 106 -1.03 12.79 10.04
C THR A 106 0.09 11.76 10.05
N ALA A 107 -0.22 10.48 9.86
CA ALA A 107 0.79 9.43 9.74
C ALA A 107 1.63 9.63 8.47
N MET A 108 1.00 10.00 7.34
CA MET A 108 1.71 10.33 6.11
C MET A 108 2.63 11.54 6.26
N GLN A 109 2.20 12.56 7.03
CA GLN A 109 3.04 13.72 7.35
C GLN A 109 4.23 13.35 8.24
N ALA A 110 4.07 12.37 9.15
CA ALA A 110 5.14 11.91 10.04
C ALA A 110 6.18 11.02 9.34
N MET A 111 5.84 10.39 8.21
CA MET A 111 6.78 9.56 7.46
C MET A 111 7.97 10.39 6.95
N SER A 112 9.16 9.78 7.00
CA SER A 112 10.36 10.37 6.41
C SER A 112 10.20 10.55 4.89
N ARG A 113 11.02 11.42 4.29
CA ARG A 113 11.03 11.56 2.82
C ARG A 113 11.33 10.22 2.14
N ASP A 114 12.26 9.45 2.69
CA ASP A 114 12.69 8.17 2.14
C ASP A 114 11.60 7.10 2.23
N ASP A 115 10.81 7.09 3.31
CA ASP A 115 9.65 6.21 3.45
C ASP A 115 8.59 6.51 2.40
N LEU A 116 8.22 7.78 2.25
CA LEU A 116 7.26 8.19 1.23
C LEU A 116 7.79 7.90 -0.18
N ALA A 117 9.08 8.14 -0.44
CA ALA A 117 9.70 7.82 -1.72
C ALA A 117 9.72 6.30 -1.99
N ALA A 118 9.90 5.47 -0.95
CA ALA A 118 9.80 4.02 -1.08
C ALA A 118 8.38 3.58 -1.45
N ILE A 119 7.34 4.17 -0.84
CA ILE A 119 5.94 3.93 -1.22
C ILE A 119 5.72 4.34 -2.69
N TYR A 120 6.19 5.52 -3.10
CA TYR A 120 6.10 5.98 -4.48
C TYR A 120 6.75 4.99 -5.46
N ARG A 121 7.98 4.54 -5.20
CA ARG A 121 8.67 3.55 -6.05
C ARG A 121 7.90 2.24 -6.14
N TYR A 122 7.33 1.76 -5.04
CA TYR A 122 6.51 0.56 -5.05
C TYR A 122 5.23 0.74 -5.90
N LEU A 123 4.51 1.86 -5.73
CA LEU A 123 3.35 2.17 -6.57
C LEU A 123 3.71 2.26 -8.06
N ARG A 124 4.90 2.78 -8.40
CA ARG A 124 5.42 2.81 -9.77
C ARG A 124 5.78 1.43 -10.31
N ALA A 125 6.32 0.55 -9.46
CA ALA A 125 6.67 -0.82 -9.83
C ALA A 125 5.45 -1.69 -10.12
N LEU A 126 4.31 -1.43 -9.45
CA LEU A 126 3.03 -2.11 -9.72
C LEU A 126 2.42 -1.74 -11.09
N GLY A 127 2.85 -0.64 -11.70
CA GLY A 127 2.27 -0.11 -12.94
C GLY A 127 0.90 0.55 -12.73
N PRO A 128 0.38 1.27 -13.74
CA PRO A 128 -0.97 1.84 -13.69
C PRO A 128 -2.04 0.75 -13.87
N ALA A 129 -3.10 0.79 -13.07
CA ALA A 129 -4.25 -0.11 -13.19
C ALA A 129 -5.54 0.54 -12.66
N GLY A 130 -6.69 0.03 -13.10
CA GLY A 130 -8.01 0.50 -12.67
C GLY A 130 -8.44 1.84 -13.28
N SER A 131 -9.32 2.54 -12.58
CA SER A 131 -9.86 3.85 -13.00
C SER A 131 -9.72 4.88 -11.86
N PRO A 132 -9.80 6.19 -12.16
CA PRO A 132 -9.87 7.21 -11.12
C PRO A 132 -11.07 6.97 -10.18
N ALA A 133 -10.86 7.21 -8.89
CA ALA A 133 -11.96 7.20 -7.92
C ALA A 133 -12.87 8.43 -8.14
N PRO A 134 -14.14 8.37 -7.69
CA PRO A 134 -15.02 9.53 -7.71
C PRO A 134 -14.43 10.74 -6.96
N ALA A 135 -14.84 11.94 -7.38
CA ALA A 135 -14.48 13.17 -6.67
C ALA A 135 -15.17 13.21 -5.29
N ALA A 136 -14.47 13.80 -4.31
CA ALA A 136 -15.05 14.07 -3.01
C ALA A 136 -16.26 15.00 -3.14
N LEU A 137 -17.26 14.79 -2.28
CA LEU A 137 -18.47 15.60 -2.21
C LEU A 137 -18.44 16.44 -0.95
N GLY A 138 -18.89 17.68 -1.03
CA GLY A 138 -19.03 18.57 0.12
C GLY A 138 -20.21 18.20 1.02
N PRO A 139 -20.27 18.74 2.26
CA PRO A 139 -21.39 18.52 3.17
C PRO A 139 -22.74 18.88 2.53
N GLY A 140 -23.76 18.04 2.75
CA GLY A 140 -25.13 18.29 2.29
C GLY A 140 -25.38 18.02 0.79
N GLN A 141 -24.37 17.65 0.01
CA GLN A 141 -24.56 17.26 -1.38
C GLN A 141 -25.23 15.87 -1.48
N PRO A 142 -26.11 15.63 -2.48
CA PRO A 142 -26.62 14.29 -2.76
C PRO A 142 -25.50 13.32 -3.07
N ILE A 143 -25.54 12.12 -2.48
CA ILE A 143 -24.51 11.08 -2.65
C ILE A 143 -25.02 10.03 -3.64
N PRO A 144 -24.48 9.95 -4.88
CA PRO A 144 -24.98 9.04 -5.91
C PRO A 144 -24.34 7.64 -5.87
N THR A 145 -23.52 7.34 -4.86
CA THR A 145 -22.72 6.11 -4.74
C THR A 145 -22.97 5.40 -3.40
N PRO A 146 -22.69 4.08 -3.33
CA PRO A 146 -22.59 3.39 -2.05
C PRO A 146 -21.51 4.04 -1.16
N HIS A 147 -21.77 4.13 0.14
CA HIS A 147 -20.82 4.71 1.09
C HIS A 147 -21.00 4.15 2.49
N PHE A 148 -19.90 4.12 3.25
CA PHE A 148 -19.90 3.85 4.68
C PHE A 148 -20.20 5.13 5.45
N VAL A 149 -21.04 5.05 6.48
CA VAL A 149 -21.38 6.19 7.33
C VAL A 149 -20.44 6.24 8.53
N PHE A 150 -19.51 7.20 8.52
CA PHE A 150 -18.59 7.48 9.63
C PHE A 150 -19.18 8.54 10.57
N VAL A 151 -20.26 8.16 11.24
CA VAL A 151 -20.90 8.97 12.28
C VAL A 151 -20.93 8.14 13.56
N PRO A 152 -20.40 8.65 14.68
CA PRO A 152 -20.50 7.98 15.98
C PRO A 152 -21.96 7.61 16.27
N GLN A 153 -22.20 6.34 16.59
CA GLN A 153 -23.53 5.89 16.97
C GLN A 153 -23.69 5.99 18.49
N PRO A 154 -24.86 6.41 19.00
CA PRO A 154 -25.12 6.40 20.42
C PRO A 154 -25.08 4.96 20.96
N PRO A 155 -24.77 4.76 22.26
CA PRO A 155 -24.84 3.45 22.89
C PRO A 155 -26.24 2.84 22.71
N THR A 156 -26.31 1.55 22.38
CA THR A 156 -27.57 0.83 22.37
C THR A 156 -27.85 0.30 23.77
N SER A 157 -28.90 0.80 24.42
CA SER A 157 -29.33 0.23 25.71
C SER A 157 -29.94 -1.15 25.48
N ALA A 158 -29.41 -2.18 26.14
CA ALA A 158 -30.11 -3.45 26.22
C ALA A 158 -31.47 -3.22 26.90
N LYS A 159 -32.56 -3.63 26.26
CA LYS A 159 -33.86 -3.66 26.94
C LYS A 159 -33.74 -4.67 28.07
N THR A 160 -33.59 -4.21 29.31
CA THR A 160 -33.83 -5.04 30.49
C THR A 160 -35.31 -5.41 30.44
N SER A 161 -35.63 -6.64 29.99
CA SER A 161 -36.96 -7.18 30.18
C SER A 161 -37.14 -7.38 31.69
N LEU A 162 -37.82 -6.46 32.35
CA LEU A 162 -38.39 -6.74 33.66
C LEU A 162 -39.34 -7.93 33.48
N ARG A 163 -38.97 -9.05 34.09
CA ARG A 163 -39.88 -10.17 34.35
C ARG A 163 -40.70 -9.87 35.59
#